data_AF-A0A6J8ALU5-F1
#
_entry.id   AF-A0A6J8ALU5-F1
#
_cell.length_a   1.000
_cell.length_b   1.000
_cell.length_c   1.000
_cell.angle_alpha   90.00
_cell.angle_beta   90.00
_cell.angle_gamma   90.00
#
_symmetry.space_group_name_H-M   'P 1'
#
loop_
_entity.id
_entity.type
_entity.pdbx_description
1 polymer ?
#
loop_
_entity_poly.entity_id
_entity_poly.type
_entity_poly.pdbx_seq_one_letter_code
_entity_poly.pdbx_strand_id
1 'polypeptide(L)'
;MAAPEVNALLKRGKRTVATHFKSECFRKSGNKSLHEFMNYLFDPRNKSIDDVDVLDWCRWLIAGGVTFDEFSKNVRRYDNAVICGLVWTANFVAYRCRTCGISPCMSLCADCFQAGNHEGHDFNMFRSQAGGACDCGDVSVMKKEGFCTRHGPDRQTQNFTPPQDLLVVAEIMMPRIILRLLHHLRDNSSEEMKDTYQLDMQDADQFLTFLHTLSDMGAAMRKVIGQALSSNALYKELTEVTLLPDGSNSYFVDSQKRYNTALNNMTTPKGFDEYETMPGLSQEMKHKTLLDELTFWMVKYEFPQKMVTLLLSLLPDDNYKEAFTRAFIRHYSRMTLVLINGLNRPAISNRVVHISVQLFSNEVLAVKMVEEYNLLYILIVSLTNMLESILTESSLQDTQSNFHMVVDCANIAMKEHCYWPIVSDLINLFSHKAITIKFLSDTRLVTMWLDLLSYLQGMNLNNRELSQHVEFESETYYAAFS
;
A
#
# COMPACT_ATOMS: atom_id res chain seq x y z
N MET A 1 -0.58 -25.84 24.85
CA MET A 1 -1.86 -26.27 25.46
C MET A 1 -2.58 -25.05 26.01
N ALA A 2 -3.91 -24.96 25.84
CA ALA A 2 -4.69 -23.84 26.37
C ALA A 2 -4.70 -23.83 27.90
N ALA A 3 -4.73 -22.65 28.52
CA ALA A 3 -4.92 -22.50 29.96
C ALA A 3 -6.27 -23.10 30.41
N PRO A 4 -6.42 -23.58 31.66
CA PRO A 4 -7.66 -24.17 32.16
C PRO A 4 -8.90 -23.28 31.95
N GLU A 5 -8.73 -21.97 32.10
CA GLU A 5 -9.80 -20.98 31.90
C GLU A 5 -10.22 -20.88 30.43
N VAL A 6 -9.26 -20.89 29.50
CA VAL A 6 -9.54 -20.92 28.06
C VAL A 6 -10.26 -22.22 27.67
N ASN A 7 -9.84 -23.36 28.20
CA ASN A 7 -10.53 -24.64 27.97
C ASN A 7 -11.97 -24.64 28.49
N ALA A 8 -12.24 -23.98 29.61
CA ALA A 8 -13.59 -23.82 30.13
C ALA A 8 -14.46 -22.95 29.20
N LEU A 9 -13.89 -21.89 28.60
CA LEU A 9 -14.58 -21.05 27.63
C LEU A 9 -14.88 -21.79 26.32
N LEU A 10 -13.91 -22.54 25.78
CA LEU A 10 -14.10 -23.30 24.54
C LEU A 10 -15.31 -24.27 24.62
N LYS A 11 -15.59 -24.84 25.79
CA LYS A 11 -16.73 -25.73 26.03
C LYS A 11 -18.09 -25.02 26.06
N ARG A 12 -18.15 -23.70 26.22
CA ARG A 12 -19.40 -22.92 26.34
C ARG A 12 -20.02 -22.53 25.00
N GLY A 13 -19.33 -22.82 23.89
CA GLY A 13 -19.75 -22.49 22.53
C GLY A 13 -19.45 -21.03 22.14
N LYS A 14 -19.17 -20.81 20.85
CA LYS A 14 -18.67 -19.52 20.31
C LYS A 14 -19.59 -18.35 20.60
N ARG A 15 -20.90 -18.54 20.39
CA ARG A 15 -21.93 -17.53 20.63
C ARG A 15 -21.96 -17.03 22.08
N THR A 16 -21.96 -17.97 23.03
CA THR A 16 -22.01 -17.66 24.47
C THR A 16 -20.77 -16.90 24.91
N VAL A 17 -19.59 -17.37 24.47
CA VAL A 17 -18.30 -16.74 24.77
C VAL A 17 -18.23 -15.33 24.19
N ALA A 18 -18.63 -15.15 22.93
CA ALA A 18 -18.64 -13.83 22.30
C ALA A 18 -19.58 -12.84 22.99
N THR A 19 -20.77 -13.29 23.40
CA THR A 19 -21.72 -12.46 24.17
C THR A 19 -21.13 -12.05 25.51
N HIS A 20 -20.45 -12.99 26.18
CA HIS A 20 -19.77 -12.74 27.45
C HIS A 20 -18.67 -11.68 27.30
N PHE A 21 -17.77 -11.83 26.32
CA PHE A 21 -16.70 -10.87 26.10
C PHE A 21 -17.21 -9.50 25.67
N LYS A 22 -18.25 -9.42 24.83
CA LYS A 22 -18.88 -8.13 24.51
C LYS A 22 -19.36 -7.42 25.78
N SER A 23 -19.98 -8.15 26.71
CA SER A 23 -20.44 -7.59 27.99
C SER A 23 -19.30 -7.14 28.91
N GLU A 24 -18.19 -7.88 28.94
CA GLU A 24 -16.97 -7.56 29.71
C GLU A 24 -16.32 -6.28 29.18
N CYS A 25 -16.13 -6.20 27.85
CA CYS A 25 -15.54 -5.05 27.17
C CYS A 25 -16.38 -3.78 27.36
N PHE A 26 -17.70 -3.90 27.28
CA PHE A 26 -18.61 -2.76 27.49
C PHE A 26 -18.55 -2.23 28.94
N ARG A 27 -18.44 -3.12 29.93
CA ARG A 27 -18.37 -2.73 31.35
C ARG A 27 -17.04 -2.13 31.78
N LYS A 28 -16.01 -2.14 30.90
CA LYS A 28 -14.63 -1.74 31.21
C LYS A 28 -14.06 -2.41 32.46
N SER A 29 -14.59 -3.58 32.85
CA SER A 29 -14.22 -4.31 34.07
C SER A 29 -12.90 -5.08 33.95
N GLY A 30 -12.00 -4.61 33.07
CA GLY A 30 -10.77 -5.28 32.63
C GLY A 30 -11.05 -6.30 31.52
N ASN A 31 -10.30 -6.24 30.42
CA ASN A 31 -10.46 -7.13 29.26
C ASN A 31 -9.56 -8.38 29.36
N LYS A 32 -9.18 -8.76 30.59
CA LYS A 32 -8.10 -9.72 30.83
C LYS A 32 -8.45 -11.10 30.26
N SER A 33 -9.70 -11.54 30.41
CA SER A 33 -10.13 -12.85 29.92
C SER A 33 -10.12 -12.90 28.39
N LEU A 34 -10.55 -11.81 27.73
CA LEU A 34 -10.45 -11.68 26.27
C LEU A 34 -8.98 -11.68 25.81
N HIS A 35 -8.08 -10.94 26.48
CA HIS A 35 -6.65 -10.93 26.12
C HIS A 35 -6.00 -12.31 26.24
N GLU A 36 -6.30 -13.07 27.30
CA GLU A 36 -5.82 -14.45 27.45
C GLU A 36 -6.39 -15.39 26.38
N PHE A 37 -7.67 -15.22 26.02
CA PHE A 37 -8.28 -15.97 24.94
C PHE A 37 -7.65 -15.63 23.58
N MET A 38 -7.36 -14.36 23.31
CA MET A 38 -6.65 -13.92 22.11
C MET A 38 -5.21 -14.44 22.05
N ASN A 39 -4.50 -14.52 23.19
CA ASN A 39 -3.17 -15.13 23.26
C ASN A 39 -3.21 -16.59 22.78
N TYR A 40 -4.26 -17.34 23.14
CA TYR A 40 -4.46 -18.71 22.65
C TYR A 40 -4.87 -18.75 21.17
N LEU A 41 -5.84 -17.92 20.78
CA LEU A 41 -6.44 -17.95 19.44
C LEU A 41 -5.44 -17.56 18.34
N PHE A 42 -4.57 -16.59 18.63
CA PHE A 42 -3.61 -16.05 17.68
C PHE A 42 -2.17 -16.55 17.91
N ASP A 43 -1.98 -17.66 18.63
CA ASP A 43 -0.65 -18.25 18.85
C ASP A 43 -0.13 -18.97 17.60
N PRO A 44 0.83 -18.39 16.86
CA PRO A 44 1.33 -18.97 15.61
C PRO A 44 2.06 -20.31 15.81
N ARG A 45 2.50 -20.64 17.03
CA ARG A 45 3.14 -21.93 17.33
C ARG A 45 2.19 -23.11 17.20
N ASN A 46 0.89 -22.86 17.37
CA ASN A 46 -0.13 -23.90 17.45
C ASN A 46 -1.20 -23.78 16.36
N LYS A 47 -1.27 -22.63 15.68
CA LYS A 47 -2.35 -22.24 14.79
C LYS A 47 -1.80 -21.68 13.49
N SER A 48 -2.05 -22.36 12.38
CA SER A 48 -1.70 -21.86 11.04
C SER A 48 -2.55 -20.63 10.68
N ILE A 49 -2.10 -19.84 9.70
CA ILE A 49 -2.79 -18.60 9.31
C ILE A 49 -4.12 -18.89 8.58
N ASP A 50 -4.21 -20.06 7.95
CA ASP A 50 -5.35 -20.59 7.21
C ASP A 50 -6.32 -21.42 8.09
N ASP A 51 -6.12 -21.45 9.42
CA ASP A 51 -7.01 -22.16 10.34
C ASP A 51 -8.43 -21.56 10.29
N VAL A 52 -9.34 -22.30 9.66
CA VAL A 52 -10.74 -21.93 9.47
C VAL A 52 -11.47 -21.76 10.81
N ASP A 53 -11.12 -22.53 11.84
CA ASP A 53 -11.73 -22.42 13.17
C ASP A 53 -11.34 -21.10 13.83
N VAL A 54 -10.09 -20.66 13.65
CA VAL A 54 -9.59 -19.35 14.14
C VAL A 54 -10.37 -18.21 13.48
N LEU A 55 -10.56 -18.26 12.16
CA LEU A 55 -11.35 -17.25 11.45
C LEU A 55 -12.83 -17.26 11.87
N ASP A 56 -13.42 -18.44 12.11
CA ASP A 56 -14.80 -18.54 12.61
C ASP A 56 -14.92 -17.99 14.03
N TRP A 57 -13.96 -18.24 14.92
CA TRP A 57 -13.89 -17.57 16.22
C TRP A 57 -13.80 -16.05 16.08
N CYS A 58 -12.95 -15.53 15.18
CA CYS A 58 -12.86 -14.09 14.94
C CYS A 58 -14.22 -13.48 14.53
N ARG A 59 -14.96 -14.15 13.64
CA ARG A 59 -16.31 -13.72 13.23
C ARG A 59 -17.28 -13.65 14.41
N TRP A 60 -17.33 -14.69 15.24
CA TRP A 60 -18.20 -14.71 16.42
C TRP A 60 -17.83 -13.65 17.44
N LEU A 61 -16.54 -13.52 17.75
CA LEU A 61 -16.05 -12.59 18.76
C LEU A 61 -16.29 -11.14 18.36
N ILE A 62 -15.91 -10.75 17.14
CA ILE A 62 -16.16 -9.40 16.61
C ILE A 62 -17.66 -9.08 16.57
N ALA A 63 -18.48 -10.05 16.17
CA ALA A 63 -19.94 -9.89 16.15
C ALA A 63 -20.57 -9.87 17.56
N GLY A 64 -19.82 -10.16 18.62
CA GLY A 64 -20.29 -10.07 20.00
C GLY A 64 -21.50 -10.96 20.31
N GLY A 65 -21.60 -12.12 19.67
CA GLY A 65 -22.65 -13.12 19.93
C GLY A 65 -23.87 -13.08 19.00
N VAL A 66 -23.94 -12.13 18.06
CA VAL A 66 -24.83 -12.24 16.90
C VAL A 66 -24.10 -12.90 15.73
N THR A 67 -24.82 -13.23 14.65
CA THR A 67 -24.17 -13.77 13.45
C THR A 67 -23.35 -12.68 12.77
N PHE A 68 -22.30 -13.07 12.05
CA PHE A 68 -21.43 -12.12 11.35
C PHE A 68 -22.18 -11.31 10.28
N ASP A 69 -23.17 -11.91 9.60
CA ASP A 69 -24.01 -11.22 8.62
C ASP A 69 -24.92 -10.17 9.27
N GLU A 70 -25.50 -10.49 10.43
CA GLU A 70 -26.32 -9.55 11.20
C GLU A 70 -25.46 -8.38 11.69
N PHE A 71 -24.28 -8.67 12.23
CA PHE A 71 -23.31 -7.66 12.62
C PHE A 71 -22.92 -6.75 11.44
N SER A 72 -22.58 -7.35 10.29
CA SER A 72 -22.23 -6.62 9.07
C SER A 72 -23.34 -5.66 8.63
N LYS A 73 -24.59 -6.13 8.63
CA LYS A 73 -25.76 -5.30 8.31
C LYS A 73 -25.94 -4.16 9.30
N ASN A 74 -25.69 -4.40 10.58
CA ASN A 74 -25.80 -3.37 11.62
C ASN A 74 -24.70 -2.30 11.48
N VAL A 75 -23.45 -2.69 11.20
CA VAL A 75 -22.34 -1.75 10.98
C VAL A 75 -22.58 -0.89 9.72
N ARG A 76 -23.03 -1.50 8.62
CA ARG A 76 -23.31 -0.79 7.34
C ARG A 76 -24.38 0.30 7.48
N ARG A 77 -25.26 0.25 8.49
CA ARG A 77 -26.23 1.33 8.77
C ARG A 77 -25.57 2.64 9.19
N TYR A 78 -24.34 2.57 9.68
CA TYR A 78 -23.54 3.71 10.08
C TYR A 78 -22.50 4.08 9.01
N ASP A 79 -22.65 3.57 7.78
CA ASP A 79 -21.79 3.94 6.67
C ASP A 79 -22.16 5.32 6.11
N ASN A 80 -21.46 6.32 6.64
CA ASN A 80 -21.55 7.71 6.24
C ASN A 80 -20.51 8.08 5.16
N ALA A 81 -19.95 7.10 4.44
CA ALA A 81 -18.98 7.36 3.37
C ALA A 81 -19.53 8.35 2.34
N VAL A 82 -18.79 9.45 2.15
CA VAL A 82 -19.06 10.45 1.12
C VAL A 82 -18.26 10.19 -0.16
N ILE A 83 -17.31 9.25 -0.11
CA ILE A 83 -16.48 8.82 -1.24
C ILE A 83 -16.78 7.35 -1.51
N CYS A 84 -16.85 6.96 -2.79
CA CYS A 84 -17.06 5.57 -3.18
C CYS A 84 -15.92 4.66 -2.75
N GLY A 85 -14.70 4.94 -3.23
CA GLY A 85 -13.50 4.19 -2.85
C GLY A 85 -13.53 2.70 -3.23
N LEU A 86 -14.43 2.28 -4.15
CA LEU A 86 -14.43 0.91 -4.66
C LEU A 86 -13.08 0.63 -5.33
N VAL A 87 -12.30 -0.29 -4.80
CA VAL A 87 -11.01 -0.72 -5.35
C VAL A 87 -11.24 -1.92 -6.28
N TRP A 88 -10.57 -1.93 -7.42
CA TRP A 88 -10.60 -3.04 -8.37
C TRP A 88 -9.20 -3.47 -8.82
N THR A 89 -9.15 -4.64 -9.44
CA THR A 89 -7.94 -5.27 -9.99
C THR A 89 -7.97 -5.23 -11.53
N ALA A 90 -7.00 -5.90 -12.17
CA ALA A 90 -6.93 -6.03 -13.62
C ALA A 90 -8.24 -6.55 -14.24
N ASN A 91 -8.51 -6.13 -15.47
CA ASN A 91 -9.68 -6.43 -16.29
C ASN A 91 -11.01 -5.80 -15.84
N PHE A 92 -11.02 -4.94 -14.84
CA PHE A 92 -12.21 -4.18 -14.44
C PHE A 92 -12.55 -3.09 -15.47
N VAL A 93 -13.85 -2.88 -15.73
CA VAL A 93 -14.34 -1.82 -16.62
C VAL A 93 -14.59 -0.55 -15.81
N ALA A 94 -13.84 0.51 -16.14
CA ALA A 94 -13.94 1.81 -15.50
C ALA A 94 -14.14 2.91 -16.54
N TYR A 95 -14.53 4.09 -16.05
CA TYR A 95 -14.78 5.27 -16.87
C TYR A 95 -13.86 6.39 -16.43
N ARG A 96 -13.33 7.17 -17.38
CA ARG A 96 -12.61 8.41 -17.10
C ARG A 96 -13.29 9.54 -17.84
N CYS A 97 -13.88 10.46 -17.09
CA CYS A 97 -14.52 11.65 -17.62
C CYS A 97 -13.55 12.83 -17.51
N ARG A 98 -12.96 13.24 -18.65
CA ARG A 98 -11.97 14.33 -18.72
C ARG A 98 -12.60 15.68 -18.39
N THR A 99 -13.90 15.85 -18.63
CA THR A 99 -14.65 17.06 -18.27
C THR A 99 -14.80 17.22 -16.75
N CYS A 100 -15.10 16.13 -16.04
CA CYS A 100 -15.29 16.13 -14.58
C CYS A 100 -13.99 15.98 -13.79
N GLY A 101 -12.95 15.37 -14.38
CA GLY A 101 -11.67 15.15 -13.71
C GLY A 101 -10.94 16.46 -13.41
N ILE A 102 -10.33 16.51 -12.22
CA ILE A 102 -9.31 17.51 -11.87
C ILE A 102 -7.94 16.89 -12.15
N SER A 103 -7.71 15.65 -11.72
CA SER A 103 -6.52 14.86 -12.05
C SER A 103 -6.73 14.02 -13.32
N PRO A 104 -5.69 13.86 -14.17
CA PRO A 104 -5.74 12.98 -15.34
C PRO A 104 -5.90 11.49 -14.98
N CYS A 105 -5.60 11.11 -13.74
CA CYS A 105 -5.70 9.74 -13.25
C CYS A 105 -7.10 9.36 -12.76
N MET A 106 -8.03 10.33 -12.68
CA MET A 106 -9.37 10.14 -12.13
C MET A 106 -10.14 9.02 -12.87
N SER A 107 -10.81 8.16 -12.10
CA SER A 107 -11.61 7.06 -12.62
C SER A 107 -12.88 6.77 -11.79
N LEU A 108 -13.91 6.31 -12.49
CA LEU A 108 -15.22 5.99 -11.93
C LEU A 108 -15.57 4.52 -12.19
N CYS A 109 -16.17 3.87 -11.20
CA CYS A 109 -16.83 2.59 -11.42
C CYS A 109 -18.10 2.78 -12.25
N ALA A 110 -18.57 1.70 -12.88
CA ALA A 110 -19.76 1.74 -13.74
C ALA A 110 -20.99 2.30 -13.02
N ASP A 111 -21.27 1.86 -11.80
CA ASP A 111 -22.43 2.34 -11.05
C ASP A 111 -22.37 3.84 -10.75
N CYS A 112 -21.18 4.38 -10.43
CA CYS A 112 -21.02 5.80 -10.15
C CYS A 112 -21.12 6.64 -11.42
N PHE A 113 -20.52 6.18 -12.52
CA PHE A 113 -20.65 6.86 -13.81
C PHE A 113 -22.11 6.89 -14.28
N GLN A 114 -22.85 5.79 -14.17
CA GLN A 114 -24.25 5.73 -14.61
C GLN A 114 -25.20 6.55 -13.72
N ALA A 115 -24.92 6.62 -12.42
CA ALA A 115 -25.74 7.37 -11.46
C ALA A 115 -25.33 8.85 -11.30
N GLY A 116 -24.26 9.28 -11.97
CA GLY A 116 -23.82 10.69 -12.07
C GLY A 116 -24.25 11.34 -13.38
N ASN A 117 -24.12 12.67 -13.47
CA ASN A 117 -24.41 13.39 -14.72
C ASN A 117 -23.14 13.53 -15.57
N HIS A 118 -23.07 12.75 -16.66
CA HIS A 118 -21.99 12.83 -17.65
C HIS A 118 -22.51 13.05 -19.07
N GLU A 119 -23.74 13.55 -19.23
CA GLU A 119 -24.32 13.84 -20.54
C GLU A 119 -23.55 14.95 -21.26
N GLY A 120 -23.15 14.70 -22.51
CA GLY A 120 -22.38 15.66 -23.32
C GLY A 120 -20.93 15.87 -22.90
N HIS A 121 -20.42 15.09 -21.93
CA HIS A 121 -19.02 15.20 -21.49
C HIS A 121 -18.06 14.41 -22.37
N ASP A 122 -16.78 14.80 -22.34
CA ASP A 122 -15.69 14.00 -22.90
C ASP A 122 -15.29 12.91 -21.90
N PHE A 123 -15.57 11.66 -22.23
CA PHE A 123 -15.19 10.51 -21.43
C PHE A 123 -14.74 9.34 -22.30
N ASN A 124 -13.98 8.43 -21.70
CA ASN A 124 -13.72 7.12 -22.26
C ASN A 124 -14.06 6.00 -21.27
N MET A 125 -14.49 4.87 -21.81
CA MET A 125 -14.57 3.60 -21.10
C MET A 125 -13.26 2.85 -21.35
N PHE A 126 -12.66 2.30 -20.30
CA PHE A 126 -11.42 1.55 -20.42
C PHE A 126 -11.44 0.31 -19.54
N ARG A 127 -10.65 -0.69 -19.93
CA ARG A 127 -10.41 -1.89 -19.14
C ARG A 127 -9.09 -1.70 -18.40
N SER A 128 -9.14 -1.60 -17.07
CA SER A 128 -7.93 -1.37 -16.27
C SER A 128 -7.02 -2.59 -16.30
N GLN A 129 -5.73 -2.38 -16.61
CA GLN A 129 -4.70 -3.43 -16.58
C GLN A 129 -4.00 -3.53 -15.22
N ALA A 130 -3.93 -2.41 -14.49
CA ALA A 130 -3.14 -2.28 -13.27
C ALA A 130 -3.97 -2.28 -11.97
N GLY A 131 -5.30 -2.23 -12.07
CA GLY A 131 -6.20 -1.93 -10.95
C GLY A 131 -6.62 -0.45 -10.91
N GLY A 132 -7.39 -0.06 -9.90
CA GLY A 132 -7.82 1.33 -9.71
C GLY A 132 -8.75 1.47 -8.51
N ALA A 133 -9.19 2.69 -8.23
CA ALA A 133 -10.25 2.94 -7.26
C ALA A 133 -11.21 4.02 -7.76
N CYS A 134 -12.46 3.97 -7.30
CA CYS A 134 -13.47 4.93 -7.70
C CYS A 134 -13.31 6.26 -6.95
N ASP A 135 -13.13 7.33 -7.71
CA ASP A 135 -12.93 8.70 -7.22
C ASP A 135 -14.25 9.48 -6.98
N CYS A 136 -15.40 8.82 -7.15
CA CYS A 136 -16.70 9.47 -7.01
C CYS A 136 -16.89 10.00 -5.57
N GLY A 137 -17.18 11.30 -5.45
CA GLY A 137 -17.35 11.99 -4.18
C GLY A 137 -16.08 12.65 -3.64
N ASP A 138 -14.90 12.37 -4.21
CA ASP A 138 -13.65 13.02 -3.80
C ASP A 138 -13.46 14.36 -4.54
N VAL A 139 -13.71 15.44 -3.82
CA VAL A 139 -13.61 16.82 -4.32
C VAL A 139 -12.18 17.25 -4.67
N SER A 140 -11.17 16.48 -4.23
CA SER A 140 -9.77 16.78 -4.53
C SER A 140 -9.32 16.31 -5.92
N VAL A 141 -10.05 15.38 -6.52
CA VAL A 141 -9.68 14.76 -7.81
C VAL A 141 -10.77 14.86 -8.88
N MET A 142 -12.00 15.22 -8.49
CA MET A 142 -13.15 15.32 -9.38
C MET A 142 -14.10 16.47 -8.98
N LYS A 143 -14.65 17.16 -9.99
CA LYS A 143 -15.63 18.23 -9.79
C LYS A 143 -16.99 17.68 -9.34
N LYS A 144 -17.68 18.42 -8.47
CA LYS A 144 -18.93 17.99 -7.81
C LYS A 144 -20.06 17.66 -8.78
N GLU A 145 -20.09 18.31 -9.94
CA GLU A 145 -21.18 18.18 -10.93
C GLU A 145 -21.22 16.78 -11.56
N GLY A 146 -20.11 16.03 -11.52
CA GLY A 146 -20.06 14.64 -11.99
C GLY A 146 -20.27 13.60 -10.91
N PHE A 147 -20.47 13.98 -9.63
CA PHE A 147 -20.71 13.00 -8.58
C PHE A 147 -22.05 12.28 -8.79
N CYS A 148 -22.10 11.01 -8.36
CA CYS A 148 -23.34 10.26 -8.35
C CYS A 148 -24.20 10.64 -7.15
N THR A 149 -25.49 10.31 -7.21
CA THR A 149 -26.44 10.64 -6.12
C THR A 149 -26.13 9.99 -4.76
N ARG A 150 -25.21 9.01 -4.72
CA ARG A 150 -24.82 8.30 -3.50
C ARG A 150 -23.57 8.86 -2.82
N HIS A 151 -22.75 9.64 -3.52
CA HIS A 151 -21.45 10.12 -3.04
C HIS A 151 -21.32 11.63 -3.27
N GLY A 152 -20.52 12.28 -2.43
CA GLY A 152 -20.33 13.72 -2.43
C GLY A 152 -20.61 14.36 -1.07
N PRO A 153 -20.07 15.56 -0.83
CA PRO A 153 -20.14 16.25 0.45
C PRO A 153 -21.57 16.70 0.81
N ASP A 154 -22.42 16.86 -0.20
CA ASP A 154 -23.80 17.33 -0.03
C ASP A 154 -24.76 16.20 0.33
N ARG A 155 -24.26 14.95 0.43
CA ARG A 155 -25.02 13.83 0.98
C ARG A 155 -25.38 14.18 2.43
N GLN A 156 -26.68 14.33 2.71
CA GLN A 156 -27.17 14.46 4.08
C GLN A 156 -26.84 13.17 4.84
N THR A 157 -25.68 13.14 5.49
CA THR A 157 -25.34 12.09 6.42
C THR A 157 -26.25 12.29 7.62
N GLN A 158 -27.18 11.35 7.82
CA GLN A 158 -27.78 11.23 9.15
C GLN A 158 -26.60 10.90 10.08
N ASN A 159 -26.23 11.86 10.94
CA ASN A 159 -25.09 11.78 11.86
C ASN A 159 -25.39 10.73 12.96
N PHE A 160 -25.51 9.47 12.58
CA PHE A 160 -25.59 8.38 13.52
C PHE A 160 -24.18 7.93 13.84
N THR A 161 -23.71 8.27 15.03
CA THR A 161 -22.56 7.59 15.62
C THR A 161 -22.95 6.15 15.94
N PRO A 162 -22.12 5.14 15.59
CA PRO A 162 -22.39 3.77 16.00
C PRO A 162 -22.48 3.68 17.54
N PRO A 163 -23.36 2.82 18.09
CA PRO A 163 -23.41 2.56 19.52
C PRO A 163 -22.03 2.15 20.06
N GLN A 164 -21.69 2.61 21.27
CA GLN A 164 -20.37 2.37 21.87
C GLN A 164 -20.03 0.88 22.01
N ASP A 165 -21.04 0.01 22.15
CA ASP A 165 -20.86 -1.43 22.30
C ASP A 165 -20.77 -2.17 20.96
N LEU A 166 -21.06 -1.52 19.82
CA LEU A 166 -21.10 -2.17 18.52
C LEU A 166 -19.70 -2.60 18.08
N LEU A 167 -18.71 -1.72 18.18
CA LEU A 167 -17.36 -1.94 17.65
C LEU A 167 -16.32 -2.27 18.72
N VAL A 168 -16.67 -2.20 20.01
CA VAL A 168 -15.71 -2.33 21.13
C VAL A 168 -14.85 -3.59 21.07
N VAL A 169 -15.43 -4.74 20.70
CA VAL A 169 -14.67 -5.99 20.58
C VAL A 169 -13.75 -5.97 19.35
N ALA A 170 -14.23 -5.40 18.24
CA ALA A 170 -13.43 -5.22 17.03
C ALA A 170 -12.21 -4.32 17.30
N GLU A 171 -12.40 -3.20 18.01
CA GLU A 171 -11.33 -2.26 18.41
C GLU A 171 -10.24 -2.94 19.23
N ILE A 172 -10.60 -3.82 20.17
CA ILE A 172 -9.65 -4.55 21.02
C ILE A 172 -8.92 -5.66 20.23
N MET A 173 -9.64 -6.37 19.36
CA MET A 173 -9.09 -7.52 18.62
C MET A 173 -8.23 -7.11 17.43
N MET A 174 -8.54 -6.00 16.76
CA MET A 174 -7.95 -5.64 15.47
C MET A 174 -6.41 -5.58 15.48
N PRO A 175 -5.74 -4.97 16.49
CA PRO A 175 -4.28 -4.96 16.53
C PRO A 175 -3.68 -6.38 16.59
N ARG A 176 -4.35 -7.32 17.28
CA ARG A 176 -3.89 -8.71 17.41
C ARG A 176 -4.12 -9.52 16.14
N ILE A 177 -5.21 -9.25 15.42
CA ILE A 177 -5.49 -9.83 14.10
C ILE A 177 -4.41 -9.40 13.10
N ILE A 178 -4.08 -8.11 13.05
CA ILE A 178 -3.03 -7.60 12.15
C ILE A 178 -1.66 -8.15 12.55
N LEU A 179 -1.33 -8.19 13.84
CA LEU A 179 -0.09 -8.79 14.32
C LEU A 179 0.03 -10.27 13.94
N ARG A 180 -1.07 -11.03 13.91
CA ARG A 180 -1.06 -12.42 13.47
C ARG A 180 -0.65 -12.55 11.99
N LEU A 181 -1.07 -11.62 11.14
CA LEU A 181 -0.60 -11.54 9.75
C LEU A 181 0.90 -11.21 9.71
N LEU A 182 1.38 -10.26 10.53
CA LEU A 182 2.81 -9.95 10.59
C LEU A 182 3.66 -11.14 11.02
N HIS A 183 3.23 -11.91 12.02
CA HIS A 183 3.93 -13.15 12.41
C HIS A 183 4.05 -14.13 11.23
N HIS A 184 3.01 -14.28 10.41
CA HIS A 184 3.06 -15.11 9.20
C HIS A 184 4.11 -14.60 8.20
N LEU A 185 4.12 -13.29 7.93
CA LEU A 185 5.08 -12.67 7.01
C LEU A 185 6.52 -12.77 7.54
N ARG A 186 6.71 -12.64 8.85
CA ARG A 186 8.01 -12.79 9.52
C ARG A 186 8.54 -14.22 9.46
N ASP A 187 7.66 -15.21 9.60
CA ASP A 187 8.06 -16.62 9.62
C ASP A 187 8.52 -17.10 8.24
N ASN A 188 7.99 -16.51 7.17
CA ASN A 188 8.28 -16.88 5.78
C ASN A 188 9.19 -15.86 5.07
N SER A 189 9.99 -15.09 5.81
CA SER A 189 10.76 -13.97 5.27
C SER A 189 12.20 -14.29 4.82
N SER A 190 12.60 -15.57 4.78
CA SER A 190 13.98 -15.96 4.44
C SER A 190 14.33 -15.57 3.01
N GLU A 191 15.56 -15.11 2.77
CA GLU A 191 16.04 -14.75 1.42
C GLU A 191 16.13 -15.96 0.48
N GLU A 192 16.36 -17.15 1.03
CA GLU A 192 16.37 -18.43 0.29
C GLU A 192 14.97 -18.83 -0.22
N MET A 193 13.92 -18.14 0.22
CA MET A 193 12.52 -18.48 -0.02
C MET A 193 11.81 -17.47 -0.96
N LYS A 194 12.54 -16.63 -1.72
CA LYS A 194 11.90 -15.67 -2.64
C LYS A 194 10.94 -16.31 -3.63
N ASP A 195 11.27 -17.49 -4.14
CA ASP A 195 10.43 -18.24 -5.07
C ASP A 195 9.13 -18.78 -4.42
N THR A 196 9.02 -18.76 -3.08
CA THR A 196 7.82 -19.21 -2.35
C THR A 196 6.88 -18.09 -1.95
N TYR A 197 7.21 -16.82 -2.18
CA TYR A 197 6.38 -15.68 -1.77
C TYR A 197 4.92 -15.79 -2.23
N GLN A 198 4.71 -16.32 -3.44
CA GLN A 198 3.36 -16.53 -3.94
C GLN A 198 2.58 -17.58 -3.14
N LEU A 199 3.24 -18.67 -2.71
CA LEU A 199 2.64 -19.72 -1.87
C LEU A 199 2.37 -19.19 -0.45
N ASP A 200 3.32 -18.48 0.14
CA ASP A 200 3.16 -17.90 1.49
C ASP A 200 1.98 -16.93 1.54
N MET A 201 1.76 -16.16 0.46
CA MET A 201 0.60 -15.27 0.35
C MET A 201 -0.70 -16.02 0.03
N GLN A 202 -0.64 -17.21 -0.59
CA GLN A 202 -1.81 -18.08 -0.76
C GLN A 202 -2.27 -18.66 0.57
N ASP A 203 -1.36 -19.02 1.47
CA ASP A 203 -1.73 -19.50 2.81
C ASP A 203 -2.48 -18.41 3.60
N ALA A 204 -2.09 -17.14 3.45
CA ALA A 204 -2.76 -16.01 4.07
C ALA A 204 -4.06 -15.56 3.36
N ASP A 205 -4.47 -16.21 2.27
CA ASP A 205 -5.56 -15.74 1.38
C ASP A 205 -6.90 -15.60 2.11
N GLN A 206 -7.31 -16.62 2.88
CA GLN A 206 -8.56 -16.59 3.65
C GLN A 206 -8.53 -15.53 4.76
N PHE A 207 -7.35 -15.33 5.36
CA PHE A 207 -7.14 -14.34 6.41
C PHE A 207 -7.26 -12.91 5.86
N LEU A 208 -6.61 -12.63 4.73
CA LEU A 208 -6.74 -11.36 4.03
C LEU A 208 -8.17 -11.14 3.54
N THR A 209 -8.84 -12.18 3.04
CA THR A 209 -10.26 -12.11 2.64
C THR A 209 -11.14 -11.73 3.83
N PHE A 210 -10.87 -12.27 5.01
CA PHE A 210 -11.59 -11.87 6.22
C PHE A 210 -11.38 -10.37 6.56
N LEU A 211 -10.15 -9.85 6.48
CA LEU A 211 -9.89 -8.42 6.67
C LEU A 211 -10.60 -7.54 5.62
N HIS A 212 -10.66 -7.99 4.37
CA HIS A 212 -11.46 -7.36 3.31
C HIS A 212 -12.95 -7.31 3.70
N THR A 213 -13.53 -8.42 4.18
CA THR A 213 -14.94 -8.42 4.60
C THR A 213 -15.25 -7.44 5.74
N LEU A 214 -14.27 -7.17 6.62
CA LEU A 214 -14.38 -6.13 7.65
C LEU A 214 -14.30 -4.74 7.02
N SER A 215 -13.32 -4.47 6.15
CA SER A 215 -13.20 -3.19 5.45
C SER A 215 -14.45 -2.84 4.62
N ASP A 216 -15.08 -3.85 4.01
CA ASP A 216 -16.28 -3.69 3.21
C ASP A 216 -17.51 -3.27 4.02
N MET A 217 -17.49 -3.34 5.36
CA MET A 217 -18.60 -2.92 6.22
C MET A 217 -18.80 -1.40 6.25
N GLY A 218 -17.87 -0.62 5.69
CA GLY A 218 -18.00 0.83 5.54
C GLY A 218 -17.13 1.62 6.51
N ALA A 219 -17.34 2.95 6.54
CA ALA A 219 -16.46 3.91 7.21
C ALA A 219 -16.13 3.56 8.67
N ALA A 220 -17.13 3.10 9.44
CA ALA A 220 -16.95 2.80 10.86
C ALA A 220 -15.94 1.66 11.11
N MET A 221 -15.97 0.58 10.33
CA MET A 221 -15.03 -0.54 10.48
C MET A 221 -13.66 -0.21 9.87
N ARG A 222 -13.61 0.53 8.75
CA ARG A 222 -12.34 1.02 8.18
C ARG A 222 -11.57 1.87 9.18
N LYS A 223 -12.27 2.72 9.95
CA LYS A 223 -11.67 3.50 11.03
C LYS A 223 -11.05 2.62 12.13
N VAL A 224 -11.71 1.53 12.52
CA VAL A 224 -11.16 0.56 13.49
C VAL A 224 -9.84 -0.05 12.96
N ILE A 225 -9.83 -0.47 11.69
CA ILE A 225 -8.62 -1.03 11.05
C ILE A 225 -7.52 0.03 10.95
N GLY A 226 -7.85 1.23 10.46
CA GLY A 226 -6.90 2.33 10.29
C GLY A 226 -6.28 2.80 11.61
N GLN A 227 -7.06 2.85 12.69
CA GLN A 227 -6.56 3.19 14.03
C GLN A 227 -5.63 2.12 14.59
N ALA A 228 -5.96 0.83 14.42
CA ALA A 228 -5.08 -0.26 14.81
C ALA A 228 -3.75 -0.20 14.05
N LEU A 229 -3.80 0.06 12.74
CA LEU A 229 -2.63 0.18 11.88
C LEU A 229 -1.72 1.36 12.25
N SER A 230 -2.31 2.49 12.65
CA SER A 230 -1.58 3.76 12.78
C SER A 230 -1.08 4.09 14.20
N SER A 231 -1.39 3.25 15.19
CA SER A 231 -1.07 3.54 16.60
C SER A 231 0.36 3.15 16.98
N ASN A 232 1.16 4.14 17.41
CA ASN A 232 2.52 3.92 17.89
C ASN A 232 2.56 3.17 19.24
N ALA A 233 1.71 3.58 20.18
CA ALA A 233 1.65 2.93 21.49
C ALA A 233 1.30 1.44 21.39
N LEU A 234 0.33 1.09 20.53
CA LEU A 234 -0.07 -0.30 20.31
C LEU A 234 1.04 -1.11 19.65
N TYR A 235 1.71 -0.57 18.63
CA TYR A 235 2.82 -1.26 17.98
C TYR A 235 3.92 -1.60 19.00
N LYS A 236 4.34 -0.60 19.79
CA LYS A 236 5.33 -0.76 20.85
C LYS A 236 4.96 -1.86 21.84
N GLU A 237 3.74 -1.81 22.37
CA GLU A 237 3.21 -2.81 23.31
C GLU A 237 3.23 -4.23 22.74
N LEU A 238 2.94 -4.37 21.45
CA LEU A 238 2.80 -5.66 20.79
C LEU A 238 4.12 -6.27 20.31
N THR A 239 5.11 -5.46 19.97
CA THR A 239 6.35 -5.93 19.32
C THR A 239 7.60 -5.83 20.19
N GLU A 240 7.64 -4.97 21.21
CA GLU A 240 8.78 -4.89 22.13
C GLU A 240 8.73 -6.00 23.19
N VAL A 241 9.13 -7.21 22.80
CA VAL A 241 9.10 -8.39 23.67
C VAL A 241 10.49 -8.72 24.21
N THR A 242 10.63 -8.76 25.54
CA THR A 242 11.84 -9.27 26.22
C THR A 242 11.70 -10.74 26.57
N LEU A 243 12.77 -11.52 26.45
CA LEU A 243 12.77 -12.94 26.79
C LEU A 243 12.43 -13.13 28.29
N LEU A 244 11.40 -13.93 28.56
CA LEU A 244 11.03 -14.29 29.92
C LEU A 244 12.02 -15.33 30.49
N PRO A 245 12.25 -15.36 31.82
CA PRO A 245 13.18 -16.31 32.43
C PRO A 245 12.85 -17.79 32.16
N ASP A 246 11.57 -18.10 31.94
CA ASP A 246 11.09 -19.46 31.64
C ASP A 246 11.16 -19.83 30.15
N GLY A 247 11.55 -18.88 29.28
CA GLY A 247 11.62 -19.07 27.84
C GLY A 247 10.27 -19.25 27.15
N SER A 248 9.14 -19.05 27.84
CA SER A 248 7.80 -19.34 27.32
C SER A 248 7.39 -18.46 26.14
N ASN A 249 8.02 -17.30 25.96
CA ASN A 249 7.80 -16.35 24.87
C ASN A 249 8.92 -16.34 23.81
N SER A 250 9.80 -17.34 23.80
CA SER A 250 10.96 -17.43 22.88
C SER A 250 10.60 -17.20 21.41
N TYR A 251 9.50 -17.81 20.95
CA TYR A 251 8.99 -17.61 19.59
C TYR A 251 8.82 -16.13 19.23
N PHE A 252 8.24 -15.31 20.11
CA PHE A 252 7.97 -13.90 19.80
C PHE A 252 9.25 -13.08 19.72
N VAL A 253 10.23 -13.40 20.57
CA VAL A 253 11.57 -12.81 20.50
C VAL A 253 12.25 -13.21 19.18
N ASP A 254 12.15 -14.47 18.77
CA ASP A 254 12.73 -14.95 17.52
C ASP A 254 12.02 -14.42 16.28
N SER A 255 10.69 -14.28 16.33
CA SER A 255 9.90 -13.61 15.28
C SER A 255 10.35 -12.15 15.10
N GLN A 256 10.59 -11.42 16.20
CA GLN A 256 11.14 -10.06 16.14
C GLN A 256 12.57 -10.04 15.55
N LYS A 257 13.40 -11.04 15.87
CA LYS A 257 14.72 -11.19 15.23
C LYS A 257 14.59 -11.41 13.72
N ARG A 258 13.66 -12.27 13.26
CA ARG A 258 13.42 -12.49 11.81
C ARG A 258 13.06 -11.19 11.11
N TYR A 259 12.15 -10.42 11.69
CA TYR A 259 11.81 -9.09 11.19
C TYR A 259 13.04 -8.16 11.13
N ASN A 260 13.81 -8.04 12.22
CA ASN A 260 14.99 -7.17 12.24
C ASN A 260 16.05 -7.61 11.22
N THR A 261 16.27 -8.92 11.05
CA THR A 261 17.15 -9.47 10.02
C THR A 261 16.65 -9.11 8.63
N ALA A 262 15.36 -9.29 8.35
CA ALA A 262 14.76 -8.94 7.07
C ALA A 262 14.89 -7.43 6.78
N LEU A 263 14.70 -6.58 7.80
CA LEU A 263 14.83 -5.13 7.69
C LEU A 263 16.27 -4.71 7.38
N ASN A 264 17.24 -5.27 8.11
CA ASN A 264 18.67 -4.98 7.93
C ASN A 264 19.22 -5.51 6.60
N ASN A 265 18.66 -6.61 6.09
CA ASN A 265 19.06 -7.19 4.81
C ASN A 265 18.48 -6.42 3.60
N MET A 266 17.51 -5.53 3.80
CA MET A 266 16.95 -4.75 2.72
C MET A 266 17.93 -3.65 2.29
N THR A 267 18.54 -3.84 1.12
CA THR A 267 19.60 -2.96 0.61
C THR A 267 19.17 -1.50 0.59
N THR A 268 20.06 -0.64 1.07
CA THR A 268 19.91 0.81 0.98
C THR A 268 20.42 1.27 -0.40
N PRO A 269 19.62 2.03 -1.17
CA PRO A 269 20.07 2.61 -2.44
C PRO A 269 21.23 3.59 -2.23
N LYS A 270 22.13 3.69 -3.22
CA LYS A 270 23.22 4.67 -3.20
C LYS A 270 22.69 6.09 -3.48
N GLY A 271 23.51 7.11 -3.18
CA GLY A 271 23.23 8.50 -3.55
C GLY A 271 22.40 9.28 -2.53
N PHE A 272 21.84 8.63 -1.50
CA PHE A 272 21.12 9.31 -0.42
C PHE A 272 22.03 9.84 0.71
N ASP A 273 23.27 9.36 0.80
CA ASP A 273 24.21 9.70 1.87
C ASP A 273 24.50 11.22 1.94
N GLU A 274 24.56 11.87 0.77
CA GLU A 274 24.77 13.32 0.64
C GLU A 274 23.59 14.16 1.17
N TYR A 275 22.47 13.52 1.46
CA TYR A 275 21.22 14.14 1.87
C TYR A 275 20.74 13.65 3.24
N GLU A 276 21.52 12.84 3.95
CA GLU A 276 21.09 12.18 5.20
C GLU A 276 20.66 13.19 6.28
N THR A 277 21.27 14.38 6.29
CA THR A 277 20.95 15.46 7.22
C THR A 277 19.64 16.19 6.89
N MET A 278 19.10 16.02 5.68
CA MET A 278 17.83 16.62 5.28
C MET A 278 16.67 15.78 5.84
N PRO A 279 15.68 16.41 6.53
CA PRO A 279 14.53 15.70 7.08
C PRO A 279 13.82 14.84 6.03
N GLY A 280 13.55 13.57 6.34
CA GLY A 280 12.83 12.67 5.44
C GLY A 280 13.68 11.99 4.34
N LEU A 281 14.95 12.38 4.16
CA LEU A 281 15.86 11.73 3.20
C LEU A 281 16.80 10.69 3.82
N SER A 282 16.90 10.65 5.15
CA SER A 282 17.58 9.56 5.85
C SER A 282 16.96 8.22 5.45
N GLN A 283 17.83 7.28 5.10
CA GLN A 283 17.43 5.92 4.72
C GLN A 283 17.29 5.00 5.93
N GLU A 284 17.39 5.51 7.15
CA GLU A 284 17.21 4.73 8.37
C GLU A 284 15.76 4.25 8.53
N MET A 285 15.58 2.93 8.65
CA MET A 285 14.28 2.31 8.75
C MET A 285 13.90 2.07 10.21
N LYS A 286 13.12 2.98 10.78
CA LYS A 286 12.54 2.87 12.13
C LYS A 286 11.02 2.83 12.05
N HIS A 287 10.45 1.63 11.95
CA HIS A 287 9.00 1.45 11.98
C HIS A 287 8.44 1.72 13.37
N LYS A 288 7.35 2.49 13.42
CA LYS A 288 6.70 2.89 14.68
C LYS A 288 5.27 2.40 14.78
N THR A 289 4.74 1.82 13.72
CA THR A 289 3.33 1.44 13.61
C THR A 289 3.21 0.10 12.88
N LEU A 290 2.09 -0.61 13.10
CA LEU A 290 1.79 -1.82 12.33
C LEU A 290 1.72 -1.51 10.83
N LEU A 291 1.30 -0.30 10.46
CA LEU A 291 1.26 0.17 9.07
C LEU A 291 2.66 0.31 8.45
N ASP A 292 3.64 0.85 9.20
CA ASP A 292 5.02 0.96 8.71
C ASP A 292 5.58 -0.43 8.37
N GLU A 293 5.42 -1.39 9.29
CA GLU A 293 5.89 -2.76 9.09
C GLU A 293 5.10 -3.49 8.00
N LEU A 294 3.78 -3.32 7.95
CA LEU A 294 2.95 -3.93 6.91
C LEU A 294 3.33 -3.37 5.52
N THR A 295 3.65 -2.09 5.42
CA THR A 295 4.16 -1.48 4.17
C THR A 295 5.51 -2.08 3.77
N PHE A 296 6.41 -2.30 4.73
CA PHE A 296 7.66 -3.01 4.46
C PHE A 296 7.44 -4.41 3.89
N TRP A 297 6.57 -5.19 4.52
CA TRP A 297 6.27 -6.54 4.02
C TRP A 297 5.58 -6.51 2.66
N MET A 298 4.72 -5.52 2.38
CA MET A 298 4.15 -5.32 1.05
C MET A 298 5.25 -5.14 0.00
N VAL A 299 6.28 -4.34 0.29
CA VAL A 299 7.40 -4.14 -0.64
C VAL A 299 8.26 -5.40 -0.75
N LYS A 300 8.60 -6.04 0.38
CA LYS A 300 9.44 -7.24 0.41
C LYS A 300 8.81 -8.42 -0.32
N TYR A 301 7.50 -8.61 -0.19
CA TYR A 301 6.73 -9.65 -0.89
C TYR A 301 6.27 -9.24 -2.31
N GLU A 302 6.91 -8.23 -2.92
CA GLU A 302 6.63 -7.81 -4.30
C GLU A 302 5.16 -7.41 -4.55
N PHE A 303 4.59 -6.66 -3.61
CA PHE A 303 3.25 -6.08 -3.63
C PHE A 303 2.14 -7.12 -3.79
N PRO A 304 1.87 -8.00 -2.82
CA PRO A 304 0.80 -9.00 -2.94
C PRO A 304 -0.57 -8.35 -3.18
N GLN A 305 -1.29 -8.77 -4.23
CA GLN A 305 -2.52 -8.09 -4.69
C GLN A 305 -3.58 -7.90 -3.58
N LYS A 306 -3.85 -8.94 -2.77
CA LYS A 306 -4.85 -8.85 -1.69
C LYS A 306 -4.42 -7.91 -0.57
N MET A 307 -3.13 -7.78 -0.33
CA MET A 307 -2.58 -6.85 0.64
C MET A 307 -2.66 -5.41 0.14
N VAL A 308 -2.26 -5.18 -1.12
CA VAL A 308 -2.38 -3.86 -1.80
C VAL A 308 -3.83 -3.39 -1.78
N THR A 309 -4.76 -4.23 -2.24
CA THR A 309 -6.18 -3.87 -2.28
C THR A 309 -6.77 -3.60 -0.89
N LEU A 310 -6.33 -4.34 0.14
CA LEU A 310 -6.76 -4.10 1.52
C LEU A 310 -6.31 -2.71 1.97
N LEU A 311 -5.03 -2.39 1.81
CA LEU A 311 -4.47 -1.10 2.19
C LEU A 311 -5.13 0.06 1.44
N LEU A 312 -5.47 -0.13 0.16
CA LEU A 312 -6.19 0.87 -0.64
C LEU A 312 -7.66 1.03 -0.22
N SER A 313 -8.33 -0.04 0.21
CA SER A 313 -9.74 0.01 0.63
C SER A 313 -9.97 0.90 1.86
N LEU A 314 -8.90 1.19 2.61
CA LEU A 314 -8.92 2.00 3.83
C LEU A 314 -8.68 3.50 3.59
N LEU A 315 -8.30 3.89 2.36
CA LEU A 315 -8.02 5.30 1.99
C LEU A 315 -9.16 6.30 2.21
N PRO A 316 -10.45 5.91 2.28
CA PRO A 316 -11.50 6.85 2.66
C PRO A 316 -11.37 7.40 4.10
N ASP A 317 -10.54 6.82 4.97
CA ASP A 317 -10.15 7.43 6.25
C ASP A 317 -8.93 8.33 6.07
N ASP A 318 -9.10 9.64 6.24
CA ASP A 318 -8.05 10.64 5.97
C ASP A 318 -6.80 10.49 6.87
N ASN A 319 -7.00 10.13 8.15
CA ASN A 319 -5.87 9.94 9.07
C ASN A 319 -5.03 8.75 8.64
N TYR A 320 -5.69 7.67 8.24
CA TYR A 320 -5.04 6.51 7.66
C TYR A 320 -4.39 6.83 6.31
N LYS A 321 -5.06 7.56 5.42
CA LYS A 321 -4.52 7.94 4.09
C LYS A 321 -3.21 8.71 4.22
N GLU A 322 -3.15 9.69 5.13
CA GLU A 322 -1.90 10.39 5.42
C GLU A 322 -0.84 9.45 6.00
N ALA A 323 -1.20 8.62 6.98
CA ALA A 323 -0.27 7.69 7.61
C ALA A 323 0.32 6.68 6.61
N PHE A 324 -0.50 6.15 5.70
CA PHE A 324 -0.08 5.22 4.66
C PHE A 324 0.77 5.91 3.60
N THR A 325 0.42 7.14 3.21
CA THR A 325 1.24 7.93 2.28
C THR A 325 2.65 8.14 2.82
N ARG A 326 2.77 8.51 4.09
CA ARG A 326 4.07 8.63 4.76
C ARG A 326 4.83 7.31 4.82
N ALA A 327 4.15 6.22 5.17
CA ALA A 327 4.78 4.90 5.22
C ALA A 327 5.28 4.48 3.83
N PHE A 328 4.48 4.70 2.77
CA PHE A 328 4.84 4.39 1.39
C PHE A 328 6.07 5.19 0.92
N ILE A 329 6.12 6.50 1.18
CA ILE A 329 7.25 7.36 0.81
C ILE A 329 8.56 6.90 1.45
N ARG A 330 8.54 6.50 2.73
CA ARG A 330 9.74 6.00 3.44
C ARG A 330 10.35 4.76 2.79
N HIS A 331 9.56 3.99 2.06
CA HIS A 331 10.02 2.79 1.36
C HIS A 331 10.37 3.06 -0.11
N TYR A 332 10.11 4.26 -0.63
CA TYR A 332 10.13 4.53 -2.08
C TYR A 332 11.48 4.27 -2.72
N SER A 333 12.55 4.73 -2.09
CA SER A 333 13.92 4.46 -2.53
C SER A 333 14.21 2.96 -2.65
N ARG A 334 13.67 2.13 -1.75
CA ARG A 334 13.85 0.67 -1.78
C ARG A 334 12.90 -0.02 -2.75
N MET A 335 11.74 0.57 -3.01
CA MET A 335 10.80 0.07 -4.03
C MET A 335 11.45 0.05 -5.42
N THR A 336 12.36 0.97 -5.74
CA THR A 336 13.07 0.97 -7.02
C THR A 336 13.99 -0.23 -7.20
N LEU A 337 14.62 -0.71 -6.13
CA LEU A 337 15.40 -1.94 -6.16
C LEU A 337 14.51 -3.17 -6.44
N VAL A 338 13.30 -3.18 -5.89
CA VAL A 338 12.31 -4.25 -6.15
C VAL A 338 11.77 -4.17 -7.59
N LEU A 339 11.59 -2.97 -8.14
CA LEU A 339 11.17 -2.78 -9.53
C LEU A 339 12.20 -3.34 -10.53
N ILE A 340 13.50 -3.24 -10.23
CA ILE A 340 14.57 -3.75 -11.10
C ILE A 340 14.83 -5.25 -10.89
N ASN A 341 14.78 -5.73 -9.65
CA ASN A 341 15.19 -7.09 -9.31
C ASN A 341 14.04 -8.08 -9.16
N GLY A 342 12.79 -7.62 -9.15
CA GLY A 342 11.63 -8.45 -8.85
C GLY A 342 11.35 -9.52 -9.91
N LEU A 343 10.67 -10.58 -9.49
CA LEU A 343 10.37 -11.73 -10.37
C LEU A 343 9.36 -11.37 -11.46
N ASN A 344 8.35 -10.54 -11.13
CA ASN A 344 7.33 -10.08 -12.06
C ASN A 344 7.26 -8.54 -12.10
N ARG A 345 8.28 -7.92 -12.71
CA ARG A 345 8.44 -6.46 -12.76
C ARG A 345 7.25 -5.72 -13.37
N PRO A 346 6.58 -6.21 -14.43
CA PRO A 346 5.40 -5.53 -14.96
C PRO A 346 4.24 -5.50 -13.95
N ALA A 347 4.00 -6.60 -13.22
CA ALA A 347 2.97 -6.64 -12.18
C ALA A 347 3.33 -5.72 -11.00
N ILE A 348 4.59 -5.73 -10.56
CA ILE A 348 5.09 -4.84 -9.50
C ILE A 348 4.91 -3.38 -9.91
N SER A 349 5.38 -3.00 -11.11
CA SER A 349 5.27 -1.63 -11.64
C SER A 349 3.83 -1.15 -11.66
N ASN A 350 2.92 -1.98 -12.17
CA ASN A 350 1.49 -1.68 -12.19
C ASN A 350 0.90 -1.46 -10.79
N ARG A 351 1.31 -2.27 -9.80
CA ARG A 351 0.82 -2.15 -8.42
C ARG A 351 1.40 -0.93 -7.70
N VAL A 352 2.67 -0.59 -7.93
CA VAL A 352 3.28 0.64 -7.42
C VAL A 352 2.52 1.85 -7.95
N VAL A 353 2.30 1.92 -9.28
CA VAL A 353 1.49 2.99 -9.90
C VAL A 353 0.09 3.02 -9.31
N HIS A 354 -0.58 1.86 -9.19
CA HIS A 354 -1.94 1.79 -8.63
C HIS A 354 -1.99 2.38 -7.22
N ILE A 355 -1.00 2.13 -6.38
CA ILE A 355 -0.94 2.72 -5.05
C ILE A 355 -0.66 4.22 -5.14
N SER A 356 0.42 4.61 -5.80
CA SER A 356 0.94 5.96 -5.78
C SER A 356 -0.03 6.99 -6.39
N VAL A 357 -0.79 6.62 -7.45
CA VAL A 357 -1.82 7.52 -7.99
C VAL A 357 -2.91 7.82 -6.97
N GLN A 358 -3.26 6.88 -6.08
CA GLN A 358 -4.28 7.10 -5.05
C GLN A 358 -3.78 7.98 -3.90
N LEU A 359 -2.47 7.98 -3.67
CA LEU A 359 -1.82 8.75 -2.61
C LEU A 359 -1.46 10.17 -3.05
N PHE A 360 -0.98 10.35 -4.29
CA PHE A 360 -0.43 11.63 -4.78
C PHE A 360 -1.40 12.48 -5.61
N SER A 361 -2.63 12.00 -5.88
CA SER A 361 -3.61 12.78 -6.64
C SER A 361 -4.25 13.92 -5.85
N ASN A 362 -4.24 13.88 -4.52
CA ASN A 362 -4.76 14.96 -3.69
C ASN A 362 -3.69 16.05 -3.52
N GLU A 363 -3.94 17.25 -4.06
CA GLU A 363 -2.95 18.36 -4.05
C GLU A 363 -2.49 18.73 -2.63
N VAL A 364 -3.41 18.82 -1.67
CA VAL A 364 -3.08 19.23 -0.29
C VAL A 364 -2.13 18.23 0.35
N LEU A 365 -2.44 16.94 0.24
CA LEU A 365 -1.60 15.88 0.77
C LEU A 365 -0.26 15.81 0.02
N ALA A 366 -0.27 15.90 -1.32
CA ALA A 366 0.93 15.87 -2.14
C ALA A 366 1.89 17.03 -1.81
N VAL A 367 1.37 18.25 -1.67
CA VAL A 367 2.15 19.43 -1.24
C VAL A 367 2.77 19.19 0.14
N LYS A 368 1.98 18.68 1.09
CA LYS A 368 2.49 18.32 2.42
C LYS A 368 3.61 17.29 2.35
N MET A 369 3.50 16.28 1.50
CA MET A 369 4.55 15.27 1.31
C MET A 369 5.83 15.84 0.69
N VAL A 370 5.71 16.79 -0.23
CA VAL A 370 6.86 17.51 -0.80
C VAL A 370 7.56 18.37 0.25
N GLU A 371 6.80 19.09 1.07
CA GLU A 371 7.34 20.02 2.07
C GLU A 371 7.93 19.31 3.30
N GLU A 372 7.23 18.31 3.84
CA GLU A 372 7.62 17.67 5.11
C GLU A 372 8.53 16.45 4.95
N TYR A 373 8.48 15.78 3.78
CA TYR A 373 9.17 14.51 3.54
C TYR A 373 10.11 14.54 2.33
N ASN A 374 10.32 15.71 1.71
CA ASN A 374 11.21 15.88 0.56
C ASN A 374 10.91 14.91 -0.59
N LEU A 375 9.62 14.67 -0.87
CA LEU A 375 9.18 13.68 -1.87
C LEU A 375 9.86 13.85 -3.24
N LEU A 376 10.02 15.08 -3.74
CA LEU A 376 10.67 15.33 -5.03
C LEU A 376 12.14 14.85 -5.05
N TYR A 377 12.89 15.08 -3.98
CA TYR A 377 14.25 14.57 -3.84
C TYR A 377 14.25 13.04 -3.83
N ILE A 378 13.34 12.42 -3.07
CA ILE A 378 13.22 10.95 -3.01
C ILE A 378 13.02 10.39 -4.43
N LEU A 379 12.06 10.93 -5.18
CA LEU A 379 11.76 10.45 -6.53
C LEU A 379 12.94 10.65 -7.49
N ILE A 380 13.55 11.83 -7.49
CA ILE A 380 14.65 12.15 -8.42
C ILE A 380 15.89 11.33 -8.09
N VAL A 381 16.33 11.25 -6.82
CA VAL A 381 17.48 10.41 -6.44
C VAL A 381 17.21 8.94 -6.75
N SER A 382 15.98 8.45 -6.50
CA SER A 382 15.63 7.07 -6.79
C SER A 382 15.64 6.76 -8.29
N LEU A 383 15.18 7.69 -9.13
CA LEU A 383 15.25 7.56 -10.58
C LEU A 383 16.69 7.62 -11.08
N THR A 384 17.49 8.58 -10.58
CA THR A 384 18.93 8.67 -10.88
C THR A 384 19.63 7.36 -10.56
N ASN A 385 19.42 6.80 -9.37
CA ASN A 385 20.04 5.54 -8.96
C ASN A 385 19.66 4.37 -9.88
N MET A 386 18.40 4.31 -10.32
CA MET A 386 17.94 3.31 -11.28
C MET A 386 18.67 3.45 -12.62
N LEU A 387 18.76 4.67 -13.16
CA LEU A 387 19.41 4.91 -14.46
C LEU A 387 20.93 4.72 -14.39
N GLU A 388 21.58 5.17 -13.32
CA GLU A 388 23.02 4.97 -13.08
C GLU A 388 23.41 3.48 -13.09
N SER A 389 22.53 2.61 -12.61
CA SER A 389 22.79 1.16 -12.55
C SER A 389 22.82 0.48 -13.93
N ILE A 390 22.38 1.18 -14.98
CA ILE A 390 22.26 0.66 -16.35
C ILE A 390 22.97 1.54 -17.38
N LEU A 391 23.91 2.39 -16.95
CA LEU A 391 24.68 3.21 -17.88
C LEU A 391 25.69 2.38 -18.67
N THR A 392 25.85 2.75 -19.93
CA THR A 392 26.87 2.26 -20.86
C THR A 392 27.57 3.43 -21.54
N GLU A 393 28.75 3.21 -22.11
CA GLU A 393 29.48 4.22 -22.86
C GLU A 393 28.70 4.63 -24.12
N SER A 394 28.61 5.94 -24.39
CA SER A 394 27.97 6.43 -25.61
C SER A 394 28.73 6.00 -26.88
N SER A 395 28.04 5.69 -27.96
CA SER A 395 28.69 5.43 -29.26
C SER A 395 28.82 6.68 -30.13
N LEU A 396 28.49 7.87 -29.60
CA LEU A 396 28.47 9.12 -30.37
C LEU A 396 29.87 9.68 -30.68
N GLN A 397 30.84 9.41 -29.80
CA GLN A 397 32.21 9.91 -29.89
C GLN A 397 33.21 8.77 -30.12
N ASP A 398 34.41 9.12 -30.60
CA ASP A 398 35.50 8.14 -30.76
C ASP A 398 35.86 7.50 -29.42
N THR A 399 36.09 6.18 -29.43
CA THR A 399 36.23 5.35 -28.21
C THR A 399 37.37 5.81 -27.30
N GLN A 400 38.38 6.51 -27.84
CA GLN A 400 39.51 7.02 -27.04
C GLN A 400 39.24 8.36 -26.34
N SER A 401 38.13 9.03 -26.67
CA SER A 401 37.78 10.37 -26.19
C SER A 401 36.37 10.48 -25.61
N ASN A 402 35.68 9.35 -25.49
CA ASN A 402 34.31 9.29 -25.03
C ASN A 402 34.23 9.22 -23.50
N PHE A 403 33.77 10.31 -22.89
CA PHE A 403 33.50 10.39 -21.45
C PHE A 403 32.00 10.39 -21.13
N HIS A 404 31.15 10.26 -22.16
CA HIS A 404 29.71 10.39 -22.03
C HIS A 404 29.05 9.04 -21.77
N MET A 405 28.34 8.93 -20.66
CA MET A 405 27.59 7.74 -20.27
C MET A 405 26.12 7.93 -20.58
N VAL A 406 25.49 6.90 -21.17
CA VAL A 406 24.08 6.91 -21.56
C VAL A 406 23.36 5.68 -21.06
N VAL A 407 22.04 5.76 -20.94
CA VAL A 407 21.21 4.62 -20.55
C VAL A 407 21.27 3.50 -21.61
N ASP A 408 21.56 2.29 -21.16
CA ASP A 408 21.48 1.09 -22.00
C ASP A 408 20.00 0.71 -22.25
N CYS A 409 19.51 1.03 -23.44
CA CYS A 409 18.14 0.72 -23.87
C CYS A 409 17.92 -0.79 -24.13
N ALA A 410 18.98 -1.60 -24.20
CA ALA A 410 18.86 -3.05 -24.26
C ALA A 410 18.66 -3.68 -22.88
N ASN A 411 18.93 -2.94 -21.79
CA ASN A 411 18.77 -3.42 -20.44
C ASN A 411 17.29 -3.74 -20.12
N ILE A 412 17.07 -4.79 -19.33
CA ILE A 412 15.74 -5.23 -18.94
C ILE A 412 14.93 -4.14 -18.23
N ALA A 413 15.59 -3.27 -17.45
CA ALA A 413 14.94 -2.17 -16.75
C ALA A 413 14.28 -1.17 -17.72
N MET A 414 14.86 -0.98 -18.90
CA MET A 414 14.30 -0.15 -19.97
C MET A 414 13.22 -0.93 -20.75
N LYS A 415 13.51 -2.17 -21.15
CA LYS A 415 12.57 -3.00 -21.92
C LYS A 415 11.25 -3.28 -21.19
N GLU A 416 11.28 -3.45 -19.87
CA GLU A 416 10.08 -3.68 -19.04
C GLU A 416 9.55 -2.41 -18.37
N HIS A 417 10.07 -1.23 -18.73
CA HIS A 417 9.64 0.07 -18.19
C HIS A 417 9.65 0.16 -16.66
N CYS A 418 10.65 -0.42 -15.99
CA CYS A 418 10.74 -0.44 -14.52
C CYS A 418 10.82 0.97 -13.90
N TYR A 419 11.22 1.97 -14.68
CA TYR A 419 11.28 3.39 -14.28
C TYR A 419 9.91 4.09 -14.32
N TRP A 420 8.93 3.50 -15.02
CA TRP A 420 7.63 4.14 -15.26
C TRP A 420 6.88 4.52 -13.99
N PRO A 421 6.88 3.74 -12.88
CA PRO A 421 6.20 4.17 -11.67
C PRO A 421 6.70 5.51 -11.12
N ILE A 422 8.01 5.74 -11.16
CA ILE A 422 8.61 7.01 -10.70
C ILE A 422 8.24 8.16 -11.64
N VAL A 423 8.31 7.93 -12.95
CA VAL A 423 7.94 8.94 -13.96
C VAL A 423 6.45 9.28 -13.87
N SER A 424 5.58 8.28 -13.71
CA SER A 424 4.14 8.47 -13.50
C SER A 424 3.85 9.31 -12.26
N ASP A 425 4.59 9.09 -11.17
CA ASP A 425 4.43 9.87 -9.94
C ASP A 425 4.88 11.32 -10.12
N LEU A 426 6.02 11.55 -10.80
CA LEU A 426 6.45 12.90 -11.16
C LEU A 426 5.43 13.62 -12.05
N ILE A 427 4.85 12.93 -13.03
CA ILE A 427 3.77 13.48 -13.87
C ILE A 427 2.56 13.87 -13.02
N ASN A 428 2.14 13.00 -12.10
CA ASN A 428 1.01 13.29 -11.22
C ASN A 428 1.30 14.49 -10.30
N LEU A 429 2.49 14.54 -9.70
CA LEU A 429 2.90 15.66 -8.83
C LEU A 429 3.01 16.98 -9.59
N PHE A 430 3.60 16.99 -10.79
CA PHE A 430 3.73 18.20 -11.60
C PHE A 430 2.43 18.65 -12.28
N SER A 431 1.37 17.83 -12.22
CA SER A 431 0.02 18.29 -12.57
C SER A 431 -0.51 19.32 -11.57
N HIS A 432 0.00 19.30 -10.32
CA HIS A 432 -0.32 20.29 -9.29
C HIS A 432 0.57 21.52 -9.44
N LYS A 433 -0.04 22.67 -9.76
CA LYS A 433 0.68 23.93 -10.00
C LYS A 433 1.58 24.32 -8.81
N ALA A 434 1.11 24.11 -7.59
CA ALA A 434 1.87 24.43 -6.38
C ALA A 434 3.19 23.67 -6.29
N ILE A 435 3.20 22.40 -6.67
CA ILE A 435 4.39 21.54 -6.63
C ILE A 435 5.36 21.91 -7.74
N THR A 436 4.85 22.20 -8.95
CA THR A 436 5.69 22.64 -10.08
C THR A 436 6.44 23.94 -9.77
N ILE A 437 5.77 24.91 -9.13
CA ILE A 437 6.43 26.15 -8.68
C ILE A 437 7.53 25.85 -7.66
N LYS A 438 7.28 24.94 -6.70
CA LYS A 438 8.28 24.54 -5.70
C LYS A 438 9.51 23.91 -6.36
N PHE A 439 9.31 22.97 -7.28
CA PHE A 439 10.39 22.34 -8.03
C PHE A 439 11.25 23.38 -8.77
N LEU A 440 10.62 24.28 -9.54
CA LEU A 440 11.33 25.30 -10.31
C LEU A 440 12.03 26.36 -9.45
N SER A 441 11.59 26.52 -8.20
CA SER A 441 12.21 27.45 -7.24
C SER A 441 13.40 26.85 -6.49
N ASP A 442 13.59 25.53 -6.54
CA ASP A 442 14.70 24.83 -5.91
C ASP A 442 15.78 24.52 -6.96
N THR A 443 16.83 25.35 -6.99
CA THR A 443 17.94 25.20 -7.92
C THR A 443 18.61 23.81 -7.82
N ARG A 444 18.65 23.19 -6.64
CA ARG A 444 19.30 21.88 -6.47
C ARG A 444 18.48 20.79 -7.15
N LEU A 445 17.15 20.79 -6.96
CA LEU A 445 16.25 19.87 -7.67
C LEU A 445 16.35 20.02 -9.19
N VAL A 446 16.40 21.26 -9.68
CA VAL A 446 16.56 21.54 -11.12
C VAL A 446 17.91 21.03 -11.64
N THR A 447 19.01 21.27 -10.93
CA THR A 447 20.32 20.74 -11.33
C THR A 447 20.33 19.22 -11.37
N MET A 448 19.84 18.54 -10.31
CA MET A 448 19.75 17.08 -10.28
C MET A 448 18.92 16.52 -11.44
N TRP A 449 17.84 17.22 -11.81
CA TRP A 449 17.02 16.86 -12.96
C TRP A 449 17.79 16.99 -14.29
N LEU A 450 18.53 18.09 -14.48
CA LEU A 450 19.34 18.29 -15.68
C LEU A 450 20.47 17.25 -15.79
N ASP A 451 21.11 16.92 -14.67
CA ASP A 451 22.14 15.88 -14.61
C ASP A 451 21.54 14.52 -14.99
N LEU A 452 20.37 14.18 -14.45
CA LEU A 452 19.63 12.97 -14.82
C LEU A 452 19.32 12.93 -16.33
N LEU A 453 18.84 14.04 -16.90
CA LEU A 453 18.53 14.12 -18.33
C LEU A 453 19.76 13.91 -19.21
N SER A 454 20.98 14.20 -18.72
CA SER A 454 22.20 13.98 -19.48
C SER A 454 22.41 12.51 -19.85
N TYR A 455 21.97 11.57 -19.00
CA TYR A 455 22.03 10.12 -19.27
C TYR A 455 21.10 9.67 -20.40
N LEU A 456 20.08 10.47 -20.71
CA LEU A 456 19.13 10.20 -21.79
C LEU A 456 19.52 10.88 -23.11
N GLN A 457 20.52 11.78 -23.08
CA GLN A 457 20.97 12.50 -24.27
C GLN A 457 21.97 11.65 -25.06
N GLY A 458 21.64 11.38 -26.33
CA GLY A 458 22.49 10.56 -27.21
C GLY A 458 22.41 9.06 -26.93
N MET A 459 21.38 8.59 -26.21
CA MET A 459 21.10 7.16 -26.07
C MET A 459 20.47 6.57 -27.35
N ASN A 460 20.59 5.24 -27.53
CA ASN A 460 19.98 4.47 -28.62
C ASN A 460 20.17 5.08 -30.02
N LEU A 461 21.42 5.34 -30.42
CA LEU A 461 21.73 5.91 -31.74
C LEU A 461 21.32 4.96 -32.88
N ASN A 462 20.60 5.51 -33.86
CA ASN A 462 20.22 4.78 -35.06
C ASN A 462 21.33 4.84 -36.10
N ASN A 463 21.85 3.68 -36.48
CA ASN A 463 22.82 3.55 -37.57
C ASN A 463 22.11 3.24 -38.88
N ARG A 464 22.49 3.94 -39.95
CA ARG A 464 21.92 3.72 -41.28
C ARG A 464 22.53 2.47 -41.90
N GLU A 465 21.69 1.45 -42.16
CA GLU A 465 22.09 0.30 -42.96
C GLU A 465 22.10 0.66 -44.46
N LEU A 466 23.19 0.37 -45.15
CA LEU A 466 23.38 0.71 -46.58
C LEU A 466 23.36 -0.53 -47.48
N SER A 467 23.46 -1.72 -46.91
CA SER A 467 23.78 -2.95 -47.64
C SER A 467 22.58 -3.88 -47.78
N GLN A 468 21.72 -3.93 -46.76
CA GLN A 468 20.58 -4.85 -46.69
C GLN A 468 19.32 -4.13 -46.22
N HIS A 469 18.16 -4.65 -46.61
CA HIS A 469 16.90 -4.17 -46.09
C HIS A 469 16.72 -4.63 -44.65
N VAL A 470 16.33 -3.71 -43.76
CA VAL A 470 16.02 -4.00 -42.36
C VAL A 470 14.51 -4.25 -42.27
N GLU A 471 14.11 -5.51 -42.06
CA GLU A 471 12.71 -5.92 -42.02
C GLU A 471 11.98 -5.50 -40.72
N PHE A 472 12.71 -5.41 -39.61
CA PHE A 472 12.16 -5.09 -38.28
C PHE A 472 13.02 -4.08 -37.53
N GLU A 473 12.39 -3.17 -36.80
CA GLU A 473 13.09 -2.25 -35.89
C GLU A 473 13.71 -3.02 -34.72
N SER A 474 14.80 -2.48 -34.16
CA SER A 474 15.41 -3.02 -32.94
C SER A 474 14.42 -2.96 -31.77
N GLU A 475 14.39 -4.00 -30.95
CA GLU A 475 13.62 -4.00 -29.68
C GLU A 475 14.03 -2.84 -28.75
N THR A 476 15.26 -2.33 -28.89
CA THR A 476 15.74 -1.18 -28.11
C THR A 476 15.07 0.14 -28.50
N TYR A 477 14.51 0.23 -29.72
CA TYR A 477 13.79 1.41 -30.18
C TYR A 477 12.51 1.62 -29.35
N TYR A 478 11.73 0.56 -29.16
CA TYR A 478 10.54 0.60 -28.31
C TYR A 478 10.91 1.03 -26.88
N ALA A 479 11.90 0.36 -26.27
CA ALA A 479 12.35 0.69 -24.91
C ALA A 479 12.82 2.15 -24.74
N ALA A 480 13.37 2.77 -25.80
CA ALA A 480 13.88 4.14 -25.76
C ALA A 480 12.79 5.22 -25.98
N PHE A 481 11.72 4.93 -26.71
CA PHE A 481 10.79 5.95 -27.22
C PHE A 481 9.31 5.69 -26.98
N SER A 482 8.91 4.55 -26.40
CA SER A 482 7.50 4.21 -26.14
C SER A 482 6.99 4.66 -24.78
#